data_AF-A0A8J8F0E4-F1
#
_entry.id   AF-A0A8J8F0E4-F1
#
_cell.length_a   1.000
_cell.length_b   1.000
_cell.length_c   1.000
_cell.angle_alpha   90.00
_cell.angle_beta   90.00
_cell.angle_gamma   90.00
#
_symmetry.space_group_name_H-M   'P 1'
#
loop_
_entity.id
_entity.type
_entity.pdbx_description
1 polymer ?
#
loop_
_entity_poly.entity_id
_entity_poly.type
_entity_poly.pdbx_seq_one_letter_code
_entity_poly.pdbx_strand_id
1 'polypeptide(L)'
;IEKGKPPRSYIGRVGEFLLFWLSLIGREDYHFLMSRDKGLSLELVALDPSKALSFVKNVQSAIFMSGTLTPLEAFRDVMGIENAKLKKFPRMVKRENAQVLVAKDVSTRGEERSMEVYKRMVDYIVEAVKLIPKNVGVFTASYEVLQGLLSANLEVRLEGTGKAIFIEKQGATSQENDLLVAKFKAHARGKGAVLLGVMGGRNSEGQ
;
A
#
# COMPACT_ATOMS: atom_id res chain seq x y z
N ILE A 1 -34.34 17.86 -13.51
CA ILE A 1 -35.10 17.02 -12.53
C ILE A 1 -35.69 15.77 -13.20
N GLU A 2 -35.81 15.73 -14.54
CA GLU A 2 -36.42 14.65 -15.35
C GLU A 2 -35.78 13.23 -15.33
N LYS A 3 -34.79 12.92 -14.47
CA LYS A 3 -34.12 11.60 -14.51
C LYS A 3 -34.22 10.77 -13.22
N GLY A 4 -35.06 11.16 -12.26
CA GLY A 4 -35.23 10.41 -11.00
C GLY A 4 -33.95 10.28 -10.16
N LYS A 5 -32.91 11.03 -10.50
CA LYS A 5 -31.65 11.09 -9.75
C LYS A 5 -31.73 12.26 -8.77
N PRO A 6 -31.17 12.11 -7.55
CA PRO A 6 -31.12 13.22 -6.60
C PRO A 6 -30.48 14.45 -7.26
N PRO A 7 -31.01 15.66 -7.00
CA PRO A 7 -30.49 16.88 -7.59
C PRO A 7 -29.00 17.04 -7.23
N ARG A 8 -28.16 17.32 -8.23
CA ARG A 8 -26.73 17.59 -8.03
C ARG A 8 -26.41 18.99 -8.53
N SER A 9 -25.95 19.86 -7.63
CA SER A 9 -25.39 21.16 -7.99
C SER A 9 -23.87 21.11 -7.86
N TYR A 10 -23.15 21.16 -8.98
CA TYR A 10 -21.69 21.23 -8.97
C TYR A 10 -21.21 22.55 -8.38
N ILE A 11 -21.88 23.66 -8.71
CA ILE A 11 -21.59 24.99 -8.13
C ILE A 11 -21.83 24.98 -6.62
N GLY A 12 -22.92 24.37 -6.16
CA GLY A 12 -23.22 24.24 -4.74
C GLY A 12 -22.12 23.49 -3.98
N ARG A 13 -21.66 22.35 -4.52
CA ARG A 13 -20.55 21.58 -3.94
C ARG A 13 -19.24 22.36 -3.87
N VAL A 14 -18.92 23.11 -4.92
CA VAL A 14 -17.73 23.98 -4.92
C VAL A 14 -17.87 25.08 -3.88
N GLY A 15 -19.05 25.71 -3.79
CA GLY A 15 -19.34 26.72 -2.77
C GLY A 15 -19.22 26.18 -1.34
N GLU A 16 -19.81 25.01 -1.05
CA GLU A 16 -19.70 24.32 0.25
C GLU A 16 -18.23 24.01 0.60
N PHE A 17 -17.46 23.48 -0.36
CA PHE A 17 -16.05 23.20 -0.14
C PHE A 17 -15.25 24.48 0.16
N LEU A 18 -15.47 25.57 -0.58
CA LEU A 18 -14.77 26.84 -0.35
C LEU A 18 -15.17 27.47 0.98
N LEU A 19 -16.45 27.41 1.37
CA LEU A 19 -16.90 27.86 2.68
C LEU A 19 -16.24 27.05 3.80
N PHE A 20 -16.16 25.72 3.63
CA PHE A 20 -15.48 24.85 4.58
C PHE A 20 -13.98 25.15 4.65
N TRP A 21 -13.32 25.34 3.51
CA TRP A 21 -11.92 25.76 3.42
C TRP A 21 -11.66 27.04 4.23
N LEU A 22 -12.46 28.08 3.99
CA LEU A 22 -12.34 29.35 4.69
C LEU A 22 -12.59 29.20 6.20
N SER A 23 -13.54 28.35 6.60
CA SER A 23 -13.86 28.11 8.02
C SER A 23 -12.73 27.44 8.82
N LEU A 24 -11.77 26.81 8.14
CA LEU A 24 -10.64 26.13 8.76
C LEU A 24 -9.35 26.96 8.77
N ILE A 25 -9.35 28.17 8.20
CA ILE A 25 -8.15 29.03 8.17
C ILE A 25 -7.64 29.26 9.60
N GLY A 26 -6.33 29.05 9.79
CA GLY A 26 -5.67 29.22 11.09
C GLY A 26 -5.71 27.99 11.99
N ARG A 27 -6.38 26.90 11.58
CA ARG A 27 -6.29 25.63 12.28
C ARG A 27 -5.00 24.88 11.93
N GLU A 28 -4.30 24.37 12.94
CA GLU A 28 -3.04 23.63 12.78
C GLU A 28 -3.25 22.14 12.46
N ASP A 29 -4.44 21.60 12.71
CA ASP A 29 -4.78 20.19 12.43
C ASP A 29 -5.19 19.94 10.97
N TYR A 30 -5.06 20.95 10.10
CA TYR A 30 -5.32 20.86 8.66
C TYR A 30 -4.18 21.46 7.84
N HIS A 31 -3.82 20.79 6.75
CA HIS A 31 -2.96 21.35 5.70
C HIS A 31 -3.77 21.73 4.47
N PHE A 32 -3.41 22.89 3.91
CA PHE A 32 -4.02 23.48 2.73
C PHE A 32 -3.05 23.30 1.56
N LEU A 33 -3.44 22.51 0.57
CA LEU A 33 -2.61 22.20 -0.58
C LEU A 33 -3.22 22.76 -1.86
N MET A 34 -2.36 23.29 -2.73
CA MET A 34 -2.71 23.68 -4.08
C MET A 34 -1.76 22.98 -5.06
N SER A 35 -2.31 22.21 -6.00
CA SER A 35 -1.54 21.55 -7.06
C SER A 35 -1.98 22.04 -8.44
N ARG A 36 -1.06 21.94 -9.40
CA ARG A 36 -1.30 22.19 -10.83
C ARG A 36 -1.01 20.99 -11.73
N ASP A 37 -0.66 19.83 -11.16
CA ASP A 37 -0.15 18.67 -11.91
C ASP A 37 -1.17 18.09 -12.90
N LYS A 38 -2.46 18.17 -12.58
CA LYS A 38 -3.58 17.74 -13.44
C LYS A 38 -4.59 18.87 -13.69
N GLY A 39 -4.10 20.11 -13.69
CA GLY A 39 -4.92 21.32 -13.58
C GLY A 39 -4.95 21.85 -12.14
N LEU A 40 -5.57 23.03 -11.95
CA LEU A 40 -5.65 23.66 -10.62
C LEU A 40 -6.55 22.84 -9.69
N SER A 41 -5.99 22.32 -8.61
CA SER A 41 -6.72 21.65 -7.53
C SER A 41 -6.42 22.30 -6.18
N LEU A 42 -7.44 22.32 -5.33
CA LEU A 42 -7.34 22.72 -3.92
C LEU A 42 -7.69 21.50 -3.07
N GLU A 43 -6.85 21.16 -2.10
CA GLU A 43 -7.03 20.00 -1.23
C GLU A 43 -6.87 20.39 0.26
N LEU A 44 -7.80 19.90 1.08
CA LEU A 44 -7.76 20.02 2.53
C LEU A 44 -7.39 18.66 3.11
N VAL A 45 -6.24 18.59 3.77
CA VAL A 45 -5.74 17.36 4.39
C VAL A 45 -5.86 17.48 5.90
N ALA A 46 -6.70 16.65 6.52
CA ALA A 46 -6.77 16.52 7.97
C ALA A 46 -5.52 15.77 8.48
N LEU A 47 -4.81 16.37 9.43
CA LEU A 47 -3.57 15.82 9.99
C LEU A 47 -3.79 15.02 11.27
N ASP A 48 -4.87 15.31 11.98
CA ASP A 48 -5.24 14.67 13.23
C ASP A 48 -6.43 13.71 13.03
N PRO A 49 -6.19 12.40 12.86
CA PRO A 49 -7.28 11.43 12.67
C PRO A 49 -8.10 11.20 13.95
N SER A 50 -7.64 11.64 15.13
CA SER A 50 -8.40 11.47 16.38
C SER A 50 -9.75 12.16 16.36
N LYS A 51 -9.87 13.27 15.62
CA LYS A 51 -11.13 14.01 15.46
C LYS A 51 -12.22 13.15 14.81
N ALA A 52 -11.85 12.33 13.83
CA ALA A 52 -12.76 11.41 13.16
C ALA A 52 -13.24 10.28 14.09
N LEU A 53 -12.47 9.95 15.13
CA LEU A 53 -12.81 8.93 16.12
C LEU A 53 -13.47 9.49 17.38
N SER A 54 -13.85 10.77 17.39
CA SER A 54 -14.55 11.39 18.53
C SER A 54 -15.82 10.64 18.95
N PHE A 55 -16.50 9.97 18.03
CA PHE A 55 -17.69 9.15 18.32
C PHE A 55 -17.41 7.99 19.27
N VAL A 56 -16.16 7.53 19.40
CA VAL A 56 -15.78 6.43 20.30
C VAL A 56 -16.08 6.80 21.76
N LYS A 57 -16.09 8.10 22.10
CA LYS A 57 -16.49 8.59 23.43
C LYS A 57 -17.99 8.42 23.70
N ASN A 58 -18.80 8.22 22.66
CA ASN A 58 -20.25 8.13 22.73
C ASN A 58 -20.77 6.68 22.69
N VAL A 59 -19.88 5.68 22.72
CA VAL A 59 -20.25 4.27 22.75
C VAL A 59 -19.80 3.63 24.06
N GLN A 60 -20.52 2.60 24.49
CA GLN A 60 -20.19 1.88 25.72
C GLN A 60 -18.81 1.19 25.64
N SER A 61 -18.46 0.67 24.47
CA SER A 61 -17.18 0.00 24.22
C SER A 61 -16.89 -0.10 22.72
N ALA A 62 -15.62 0.05 22.34
CA ALA A 62 -15.12 -0.22 20.99
C ALA A 62 -13.95 -1.20 21.07
N ILE A 63 -13.89 -2.17 20.13
CA ILE A 63 -12.80 -3.14 20.05
C ILE A 63 -12.10 -2.95 18.70
N PHE A 64 -10.83 -2.56 18.74
CA PHE A 64 -9.97 -2.42 17.57
C PHE A 64 -9.09 -3.68 17.45
N MET A 65 -9.21 -4.40 16.34
CA MET A 65 -8.46 -5.63 16.08
C MET A 65 -7.73 -5.53 14.75
N SER A 66 -6.42 -5.79 14.76
CA SER A 66 -5.63 -5.93 13.53
C SER A 66 -4.37 -6.77 13.80
N GLY A 67 -3.95 -7.55 12.80
CA GLY A 67 -2.71 -8.34 12.84
C GLY A 67 -1.44 -7.51 12.70
N THR A 68 -1.55 -6.24 12.28
CA THR A 68 -0.43 -5.33 11.98
C THR A 68 -0.44 -4.06 12.83
N LEU A 69 -1.28 -3.99 13.86
CA LEU A 69 -1.47 -2.79 14.71
C LEU A 69 -0.30 -2.47 15.66
N THR A 70 0.77 -3.27 15.65
CA THR A 70 1.91 -3.06 16.55
C THR A 70 2.85 -2.01 15.94
N PRO A 71 3.33 -1.00 16.71
CA PRO A 71 3.14 -0.78 18.16
C PRO A 71 1.74 -0.27 18.53
N LEU A 72 1.12 -0.87 19.56
CA LEU A 72 -0.27 -0.57 19.94
C LEU A 72 -0.41 0.83 20.56
N GLU A 73 0.65 1.29 21.22
CA GLU A 73 0.75 2.62 21.84
C GLU A 73 0.71 3.71 20.77
N ALA A 74 1.45 3.52 19.67
CA ALA A 74 1.43 4.46 18.54
C ALA A 74 0.04 4.56 17.92
N PHE A 75 -0.66 3.44 17.72
CA PHE A 75 -2.04 3.47 17.25
C PHE A 75 -2.96 4.22 18.23
N ARG A 76 -2.89 3.91 19.53
CA ARG A 76 -3.69 4.60 20.57
C ARG A 76 -3.47 6.11 20.53
N ASP A 77 -2.22 6.54 20.48
CA ASP A 77 -1.84 7.95 20.59
C ASP A 77 -2.23 8.72 19.32
N VAL A 78 -1.94 8.18 18.13
CA VAL A 78 -2.33 8.80 16.85
C VAL A 78 -3.85 8.90 16.71
N MET A 79 -4.58 7.88 17.17
CA MET A 79 -6.04 7.85 17.10
C MET A 79 -6.72 8.63 18.25
N GLY A 80 -5.96 9.16 19.21
CA GLY A 80 -6.48 9.89 20.38
C GLY A 80 -7.43 9.05 21.25
N ILE A 81 -7.20 7.74 21.36
CA ILE A 81 -8.05 6.84 22.15
C ILE A 81 -7.59 6.90 23.61
N GLU A 82 -8.39 7.57 24.43
CA GLU A 82 -8.18 7.62 25.87
C GLU A 82 -8.57 6.29 26.54
N ASN A 83 -7.90 5.93 27.63
CA ASN A 83 -8.23 4.76 28.47
C ASN A 83 -8.26 3.39 27.75
N ALA A 84 -7.48 3.23 26.67
CA ALA A 84 -7.43 1.98 25.92
C ALA A 84 -6.76 0.83 26.70
N LYS A 85 -7.38 -0.35 26.68
CA LYS A 85 -6.73 -1.60 27.09
C LYS A 85 -5.98 -2.20 25.90
N LEU A 86 -4.66 -2.28 26.01
CA LEU A 86 -3.81 -2.81 24.94
C LEU A 86 -3.54 -4.30 25.19
N LYS A 87 -3.75 -5.13 24.16
CA LYS A 87 -3.44 -6.56 24.23
C LYS A 87 -2.81 -7.04 22.94
N LYS A 88 -1.60 -7.60 23.07
CA LYS A 88 -0.95 -8.34 22.00
C LYS A 88 -1.17 -9.84 22.22
N PHE A 89 -1.65 -10.52 21.18
CA PHE A 89 -1.81 -11.96 21.17
C PHE A 89 -0.55 -12.63 20.61
N PRO A 90 -0.22 -13.85 21.06
CA PRO A 90 0.94 -14.57 20.54
C PRO A 90 0.80 -14.87 19.05
N ARG A 91 1.94 -14.96 18.36
CA ARG A 91 1.98 -15.31 16.93
C ARG A 91 1.49 -16.75 16.76
N MET A 92 0.49 -16.95 15.90
CA MET A 92 -0.02 -18.30 15.59
C MET A 92 0.95 -19.14 14.75
N VAL A 93 1.85 -18.50 14.01
CA VAL A 93 2.86 -19.17 13.16
C VAL A 93 4.15 -19.38 13.95
N LYS A 94 4.59 -20.64 14.05
CA LYS A 94 5.87 -21.00 14.65
C LYS A 94 7.02 -20.33 13.89
N ARG A 95 8.06 -19.89 14.61
CA ARG A 95 9.25 -19.26 14.00
C ARG A 95 9.93 -20.15 12.96
N GLU A 96 9.94 -21.47 13.18
CA GLU A 96 10.51 -22.44 12.24
C GLU A 96 9.82 -22.44 10.85
N ASN A 97 8.57 -21.98 10.76
CA ASN A 97 7.81 -21.93 9.51
C ASN A 97 8.00 -20.63 8.73
N ALA A 98 8.77 -19.66 9.26
CA ALA A 98 8.94 -18.35 8.64
C ALA A 98 10.35 -17.80 8.88
N GLN A 99 11.16 -17.78 7.82
CA GLN A 99 12.49 -17.17 7.82
C GLN A 99 12.43 -15.72 7.33
N VAL A 100 13.16 -14.83 8.01
CA VAL A 100 13.30 -13.42 7.62
C VAL A 100 14.78 -13.13 7.39
N LEU A 101 15.11 -12.64 6.19
CA LEU A 101 16.46 -12.27 5.78
C LEU A 101 16.44 -10.82 5.31
N VAL A 102 17.52 -10.08 5.57
CA VAL A 102 17.66 -8.66 5.21
C VAL A 102 19.01 -8.46 4.53
N ALA A 103 18.98 -8.08 3.26
CA ALA A 103 20.17 -7.59 2.54
C ALA A 103 20.50 -6.17 3.02
N LYS A 104 21.78 -5.90 3.31
CA LYS A 104 22.25 -4.63 3.91
C LYS A 104 23.07 -3.76 2.94
N ASP A 105 23.29 -4.24 1.73
CA ASP A 105 24.15 -3.70 0.67
C ASP A 105 23.36 -3.13 -0.52
N VAL A 106 22.04 -3.02 -0.35
CA VAL A 106 21.08 -2.46 -1.33
C VAL A 106 20.13 -1.49 -0.64
N SER A 107 19.63 -0.50 -1.38
CA SER A 107 18.72 0.52 -0.86
C SER A 107 17.76 1.01 -1.94
N THR A 108 16.56 1.41 -1.51
CA THR A 108 15.56 2.08 -2.36
C THR A 108 15.37 3.55 -1.97
N ARG A 109 16.23 4.13 -1.13
CA ARG A 109 16.25 5.57 -0.85
C ARG A 109 16.60 6.33 -2.12
N GLY A 110 15.88 7.43 -2.41
CA GLY A 110 15.95 8.13 -3.70
C GLY A 110 17.38 8.46 -4.13
N GLU A 111 18.15 9.04 -3.21
CA GLU A 111 19.55 9.46 -3.39
C GLU A 111 20.55 8.29 -3.52
N GLU A 112 20.19 7.08 -3.15
CA GLU A 112 21.04 5.89 -3.21
C GLU A 112 20.67 4.95 -4.37
N ARG A 113 19.60 5.24 -5.11
CA ARG A 113 19.17 4.42 -6.26
C ARG A 113 20.17 4.57 -7.40
N SER A 114 20.71 3.45 -7.85
CA SER A 114 21.54 3.39 -9.06
C SER A 114 21.28 2.09 -9.82
N MET A 115 21.69 2.05 -11.09
CA MET A 115 21.59 0.83 -11.88
C MET A 115 22.40 -0.33 -11.28
N GLU A 116 23.53 -0.05 -10.63
CA GLU A 116 24.34 -1.04 -9.93
C GLU A 116 23.60 -1.61 -8.71
N VAL A 117 22.91 -0.77 -7.94
CA VAL A 117 22.07 -1.21 -6.82
C VAL A 117 20.93 -2.07 -7.33
N TYR A 118 20.24 -1.67 -8.41
CA TYR A 118 19.18 -2.49 -8.98
C TYR A 118 19.68 -3.83 -9.51
N LYS A 119 20.85 -3.89 -10.16
CA LYS A 119 21.46 -5.17 -10.58
C LYS A 119 21.69 -6.11 -9.39
N ARG A 120 22.21 -5.60 -8.26
CA ARG A 120 22.36 -6.40 -7.03
C ARG A 120 21.01 -6.88 -6.48
N MET A 121 19.99 -6.02 -6.46
CA MET A 121 18.64 -6.43 -6.05
C MET A 121 18.09 -7.52 -6.96
N VAL A 122 18.31 -7.42 -8.28
CA VAL A 122 17.92 -8.46 -9.25
C VAL A 122 18.65 -9.78 -8.98
N ASP A 123 19.94 -9.76 -8.63
CA ASP A 123 20.67 -10.97 -8.23
C ASP A 123 19.99 -11.66 -7.04
N TYR A 124 19.69 -10.91 -5.97
CA TYR A 124 19.00 -11.47 -4.80
C TYR A 124 17.62 -12.04 -5.14
N ILE A 125 16.83 -11.32 -5.95
CA ILE A 125 15.49 -11.76 -6.35
C ILE A 125 15.57 -13.05 -7.18
N VAL A 126 16.45 -13.09 -8.18
CA VAL A 126 16.58 -14.25 -9.08
C VAL A 126 17.05 -15.48 -8.31
N GLU A 127 18.03 -15.34 -7.41
CA GLU A 127 18.49 -16.45 -6.57
C GLU A 127 17.40 -16.95 -5.63
N ALA A 128 16.64 -16.05 -4.98
CA ALA A 128 15.50 -16.44 -4.16
C ALA A 128 14.43 -17.19 -4.98
N VAL A 129 14.12 -16.71 -6.20
CA VAL A 129 13.14 -17.34 -7.08
C VAL A 129 13.59 -18.73 -7.53
N LYS A 130 14.89 -18.94 -7.80
CA LYS A 130 15.43 -20.27 -8.14
C LYS A 130 15.30 -21.27 -6.99
N LEU A 131 15.58 -20.82 -5.77
CA LEU A 131 15.59 -21.67 -4.58
C LEU A 131 14.17 -22.02 -4.08
N ILE A 132 13.19 -21.14 -4.30
CA ILE A 132 11.83 -21.32 -3.79
C ILE A 132 11.00 -22.13 -4.79
N PRO A 133 10.54 -23.37 -4.46
CA PRO A 133 9.79 -24.22 -5.40
C PRO A 133 8.32 -23.82 -5.59
N LYS A 134 7.89 -22.71 -4.98
CA LYS A 134 6.51 -22.23 -4.95
C LYS A 134 6.39 -20.81 -5.49
N ASN A 135 5.22 -20.23 -5.34
CA ASN A 135 4.94 -18.86 -5.75
C ASN A 135 5.81 -17.86 -4.96
N VAL A 136 6.32 -16.85 -5.64
CA VAL A 136 7.13 -15.77 -5.05
C VAL A 136 6.47 -14.43 -5.37
N GLY A 137 6.27 -13.61 -4.35
CA GLY A 137 5.85 -12.21 -4.51
C GLY A 137 7.04 -11.28 -4.30
N VAL A 138 7.25 -10.34 -5.21
CA VAL A 138 8.25 -9.27 -5.12
C VAL A 138 7.49 -7.95 -5.08
N PHE A 139 7.51 -7.29 -3.94
CA PHE A 139 6.80 -6.03 -3.72
C PHE A 139 7.78 -4.88 -3.53
N THR A 140 7.73 -3.90 -4.43
CA THR A 140 8.60 -2.71 -4.38
C THR A 140 7.94 -1.54 -3.65
N ALA A 141 8.72 -0.54 -3.23
CA ALA A 141 8.20 0.65 -2.57
C ALA A 141 7.40 1.58 -3.51
N SER A 142 7.68 1.54 -4.82
CA SER A 142 6.99 2.35 -5.83
C SER A 142 7.07 1.71 -7.22
N TYR A 143 6.24 2.19 -8.14
CA TYR A 143 6.34 1.82 -9.56
C TYR A 143 7.68 2.25 -10.16
N GLU A 144 8.25 3.37 -9.72
CA GLU A 144 9.59 3.82 -10.15
C GLU A 144 10.67 2.79 -9.81
N VAL A 145 10.65 2.23 -8.59
CA VAL A 145 11.59 1.16 -8.18
C VAL A 145 11.34 -0.11 -8.98
N LEU A 146 10.07 -0.47 -9.23
CA LEU A 146 9.74 -1.62 -10.09
C LEU A 146 10.29 -1.45 -11.49
N GLN A 147 10.12 -0.27 -12.10
CA GLN A 147 10.70 0.03 -13.42
C GLN A 147 12.23 -0.03 -13.39
N GLY A 148 12.88 0.47 -12.33
CA GLY A 148 14.33 0.36 -12.16
C GLY A 148 14.82 -1.10 -12.16
N LEU A 149 14.11 -2.00 -11.49
CA LEU A 149 14.42 -3.44 -11.53
C LEU A 149 14.20 -4.04 -12.92
N LEU A 150 13.12 -3.67 -13.62
CA LEU A 150 12.85 -4.13 -14.99
C LEU A 150 13.93 -3.64 -15.97
N SER A 151 14.35 -2.37 -15.85
CA SER A 151 15.48 -1.81 -16.61
C SER A 151 16.81 -2.49 -16.29
N ALA A 152 16.94 -3.11 -15.10
CA ALA A 152 18.07 -3.96 -14.74
C ALA A 152 17.92 -5.43 -15.21
N ASN A 153 17.05 -5.68 -16.18
CA ASN A 153 16.79 -6.98 -16.81
C ASN A 153 16.17 -8.04 -15.87
N LEU A 154 15.40 -7.62 -14.85
CA LEU A 154 14.75 -8.56 -13.94
C LEU A 154 13.86 -9.58 -14.69
N GLU A 155 13.00 -9.11 -15.59
CA GLU A 155 12.04 -9.96 -16.31
C GLU A 155 12.76 -11.05 -17.12
N VAL A 156 13.71 -10.66 -17.97
CA VAL A 156 14.53 -11.59 -18.78
C VAL A 156 15.26 -12.62 -17.91
N ARG A 157 15.81 -12.20 -16.76
CA ARG A 157 16.51 -13.12 -15.86
C ARG A 157 15.56 -14.09 -15.14
N LEU A 158 14.33 -13.67 -14.89
CA LEU A 158 13.31 -14.53 -14.29
C LEU A 158 12.76 -15.55 -15.29
N GLU A 159 12.68 -15.22 -16.59
CA GLU A 159 12.27 -16.17 -17.64
C GLU A 159 13.16 -17.42 -17.63
N GLY A 160 14.46 -17.26 -17.40
CA GLY A 160 15.42 -18.35 -17.25
C GLY A 160 15.16 -19.30 -16.07
N THR A 161 14.27 -18.95 -15.14
CA THR A 161 13.87 -19.84 -14.03
C THR A 161 12.72 -20.79 -14.40
N GLY A 162 12.06 -20.56 -15.54
CA GLY A 162 10.93 -21.37 -16.00
C GLY A 162 9.63 -21.19 -15.19
N LYS A 163 9.54 -20.15 -14.35
CA LYS A 163 8.30 -19.73 -13.69
C LYS A 163 7.57 -18.68 -14.52
N ALA A 164 6.24 -18.73 -14.52
CA ALA A 164 5.44 -17.67 -15.12
C ALA A 164 5.61 -16.36 -14.34
N ILE A 165 5.65 -15.23 -15.04
CA ILE A 165 5.85 -13.89 -14.46
C ILE A 165 4.57 -13.09 -14.64
N PHE A 166 4.11 -12.47 -13.56
CA PHE A 166 2.96 -11.58 -13.54
C PHE A 166 3.42 -10.22 -13.01
N ILE A 167 3.14 -9.14 -13.75
CA ILE A 167 3.56 -7.79 -13.39
C ILE A 167 2.33 -6.91 -13.21
N GLU A 168 2.19 -6.34 -12.02
CA GLU A 168 1.14 -5.37 -11.72
C GLU A 168 1.35 -4.09 -12.55
N LYS A 169 0.26 -3.58 -13.14
CA LYS A 169 0.28 -2.35 -13.95
C LYS A 169 -0.31 -1.18 -13.17
N GLN A 170 0.35 -0.03 -13.26
CA GLN A 170 -0.17 1.21 -12.72
C GLN A 170 -1.51 1.57 -13.39
N GLY A 171 -2.52 1.88 -12.58
CA GLY A 171 -3.85 2.25 -13.07
C GLY A 171 -4.74 1.07 -13.48
N ALA A 172 -4.32 -0.18 -13.25
CA ALA A 172 -5.19 -1.34 -13.47
C ALA A 172 -6.49 -1.21 -12.65
N THR A 173 -7.60 -1.69 -13.20
CA THR A 173 -8.89 -1.78 -12.51
C THR A 173 -8.87 -2.89 -11.46
N SER A 174 -9.84 -2.89 -10.53
CA SER A 174 -9.91 -3.94 -9.50
C SER A 174 -10.09 -5.32 -10.13
N GLN A 175 -10.94 -5.43 -11.15
CA GLN A 175 -11.21 -6.67 -11.86
C GLN A 175 -9.97 -7.23 -12.58
N GLU A 176 -9.18 -6.37 -13.22
CA GLU A 176 -7.93 -6.79 -13.88
C GLU A 176 -6.90 -7.30 -12.87
N ASN A 177 -6.80 -6.62 -11.73
CA ASN A 177 -5.91 -7.02 -10.65
C ASN A 177 -6.32 -8.36 -10.03
N ASP A 178 -7.61 -8.54 -9.75
CA ASP A 178 -8.15 -9.81 -9.22
C ASP A 178 -7.89 -10.97 -10.18
N LEU A 179 -8.06 -10.75 -11.48
CA LEU A 179 -7.77 -11.76 -12.50
C LEU A 179 -6.27 -12.12 -12.55
N LEU A 180 -5.40 -11.12 -12.45
CA LEU A 180 -3.94 -11.31 -12.41
C LEU A 180 -3.52 -12.14 -11.19
N VAL A 181 -4.06 -11.81 -10.01
CA VAL A 181 -3.81 -12.56 -8.77
C VAL A 181 -4.38 -13.97 -8.85
N ALA A 182 -5.57 -14.16 -9.43
CA ALA A 182 -6.17 -15.48 -9.61
C ALA A 182 -5.30 -16.38 -10.52
N LYS A 183 -4.79 -15.83 -11.64
CA LYS A 183 -3.86 -16.54 -12.53
C LYS A 183 -2.57 -16.91 -11.80
N PHE A 184 -1.98 -15.97 -11.07
CA PHE A 184 -0.79 -16.23 -10.24
C PHE A 184 -1.02 -17.36 -9.22
N LYS A 185 -2.17 -17.33 -8.50
CA LYS A 185 -2.54 -18.39 -7.54
C LYS A 185 -2.75 -19.75 -8.20
N ALA A 186 -3.23 -19.80 -9.44
CA ALA A 186 -3.42 -21.06 -10.17
C ALA A 186 -2.11 -21.84 -10.40
N HIS A 187 -0.96 -21.15 -10.46
CA HIS A 187 0.36 -21.78 -10.62
C HIS A 187 0.91 -22.45 -9.33
N ALA A 188 0.25 -22.29 -8.18
CA ALA A 188 0.74 -22.81 -6.89
C ALA A 188 0.90 -24.34 -6.83
N ARG A 189 0.15 -25.07 -7.65
CA ARG A 189 0.23 -26.54 -7.75
C ARG A 189 1.39 -27.04 -8.65
N GLY A 190 1.95 -26.18 -9.50
CA GLY A 190 3.06 -26.51 -10.40
C GLY A 190 4.41 -26.02 -9.88
N LYS A 191 5.26 -25.53 -10.80
CA LYS A 191 6.57 -24.90 -10.51
C LYS A 191 6.45 -23.55 -9.78
N GLY A 192 5.23 -23.05 -9.56
CA GLY A 192 4.96 -21.72 -9.05
C GLY A 192 5.10 -20.62 -10.10
N ALA A 193 4.83 -19.40 -9.69
CA ALA A 193 4.93 -18.18 -10.48
C ALA A 193 5.59 -17.05 -9.67
N VAL A 194 6.00 -15.99 -10.36
CA VAL A 194 6.49 -14.74 -9.75
C VAL A 194 5.46 -13.64 -9.97
N LEU A 195 5.09 -12.93 -8.90
CA LEU A 195 4.27 -11.73 -8.95
C LEU A 195 5.14 -10.52 -8.60
N LEU A 196 5.29 -9.59 -9.53
CA LEU A 196 5.93 -8.29 -9.31
C LEU A 196 4.83 -7.24 -9.06
N GLY A 197 4.86 -6.59 -7.89
CA GLY A 197 3.87 -5.57 -7.49
C GLY A 197 4.48 -4.47 -6.64
N VAL A 198 3.64 -3.54 -6.18
CA VAL A 198 4.05 -2.39 -5.35
C VAL A 198 3.36 -2.49 -3.97
N MET A 199 4.07 -2.16 -2.89
CA MET A 199 3.54 -2.22 -1.51
C MET A 199 2.39 -1.24 -1.23
N GLY A 200 2.25 -0.16 -2.00
CA GLY A 200 1.08 0.72 -2.00
C GLY A 200 0.00 0.33 -3.01
N GLY A 201 0.22 -0.75 -3.76
CA GLY A 201 -0.76 -1.32 -4.69
C GLY A 201 -1.76 -2.22 -3.97
N ARG A 202 -2.84 -2.60 -4.64
CA ARG A 202 -3.94 -3.40 -4.06
C ARG A 202 -3.51 -4.78 -3.55
N ASN A 203 -2.35 -5.27 -3.96
CA ASN A 203 -1.87 -6.63 -3.69
C ASN A 203 -1.05 -6.77 -2.41
N SER A 204 -0.78 -5.67 -1.71
CA SER A 204 -0.02 -5.68 -0.44
C SER A 204 -0.91 -5.90 0.78
N GLU A 205 -2.22 -5.68 0.64
CA GLU A 205 -3.22 -5.94 1.67
C GLU A 205 -3.91 -7.28 1.43
N GLY A 206 -4.25 -7.98 2.51
CA GLY A 206 -4.97 -9.26 2.42
C GLY A 206 -6.41 -9.04 1.96
N GLN A 207 -6.91 -9.92 1.10
CA GLN A 207 -8.34 -10.23 1.02
C GLN A 207 -8.66 -11.33 2.03
#